data_AF-A0A1G0DXJ6-F1
#
_entry.id   AF-A0A1G0DXJ6-F1
#
_cell.length_a   1.000
_cell.length_b   1.000
_cell.length_c   1.000
_cell.angle_alpha   90.00
_cell.angle_beta   90.00
_cell.angle_gamma   90.00
#
_symmetry.space_group_name_H-M   'P 1'
#
loop_
_entity.id
_entity.type
_entity.pdbx_description
1 polymer ?
#
loop_
_entity_poly.entity_id
_entity_poly.type
_entity_poly.pdbx_seq_one_letter_code
_entity_poly.pdbx_strand_id
1 'polypeptide(L)'
;MSHAKKIELVIHPTDDHTSPQPLRHSVQKALEHFFEKLGSTTVKNLYETVLTEIEAPLLHAVLKHTKDNQSKSAIILGLSRGTFRKKLKQHGFIKSRKK
;
A
#
# COMPACT_ATOMS: atom_id res chain seq x y z
N MET A 1 -30.10 -8.56 45.45
CA MET A 1 -30.10 -7.64 44.30
C MET A 1 -28.77 -6.91 44.29
N SER A 2 -28.18 -6.80 43.09
CA SER A 2 -27.16 -5.85 42.58
C SER A 2 -26.49 -4.96 43.64
N HIS A 3 -25.18 -4.75 43.65
CA HIS A 3 -24.50 -3.96 42.61
C HIS A 3 -23.10 -4.51 42.33
N ALA A 4 -22.89 -4.85 41.06
CA ALA A 4 -21.57 -5.12 40.49
C ALA A 4 -20.65 -3.92 40.73
N LYS A 5 -19.46 -4.18 41.29
CA LYS A 5 -18.35 -3.22 41.24
C LYS A 5 -18.05 -2.94 39.77
N LYS A 6 -18.34 -1.70 39.36
CA LYS A 6 -17.94 -1.12 38.08
C LYS A 6 -16.41 -1.12 38.04
N ILE A 7 -15.82 -1.98 37.24
CA ILE A 7 -14.39 -1.98 36.96
C ILE A 7 -14.15 -0.75 36.09
N GLU A 8 -13.59 0.30 36.68
CA GLU A 8 -12.98 1.40 35.95
C GLU A 8 -11.73 0.82 35.28
N LEU A 9 -11.80 0.63 33.96
CA LEU A 9 -10.65 0.27 33.15
C LEU A 9 -9.72 1.49 33.13
N VAL A 10 -8.80 1.55 34.08
CA VAL A 10 -7.68 2.49 34.09
C VAL A 10 -6.85 2.19 32.84
N ILE A 11 -7.02 3.00 31.81
CA ILE A 11 -6.16 2.96 30.62
C ILE A 11 -4.83 3.60 31.05
N HIS A 12 -3.89 2.76 31.49
CA HIS A 12 -2.48 3.16 31.58
C HIS A 12 -1.93 3.34 30.16
N PRO A 13 -1.31 4.49 29.82
CA PRO A 13 -0.54 4.61 28.60
C PRO A 13 0.75 3.81 28.82
N THR A 14 0.77 2.58 28.29
CA THR A 14 2.01 1.82 28.14
C THR A 14 2.45 2.03 26.70
N ASP A 15 3.40 2.95 26.52
CA ASP A 15 4.10 3.08 25.27
C ASP A 15 4.86 1.78 24.95
N ASP A 16 4.87 1.46 23.66
CA ASP A 16 5.87 0.66 22.94
C ASP A 16 5.71 -0.86 22.85
N HIS A 17 4.78 -1.27 21.98
CA HIS A 17 4.90 -2.51 21.21
C HIS A 17 4.91 -2.17 19.71
N THR A 18 6.11 -1.92 19.19
CA THR A 18 6.45 -1.59 17.81
C THR A 18 6.19 -2.75 16.82
N SER A 19 4.98 -3.32 16.82
CA SER A 19 4.58 -4.19 15.71
C SER A 19 4.33 -3.30 14.49
N PRO A 20 4.98 -3.56 13.34
CA PRO A 20 4.73 -2.76 12.14
C PRO A 20 3.24 -2.85 11.80
N GLN A 21 2.58 -1.68 11.75
CA GLN A 21 1.15 -1.62 11.42
C GLN A 21 0.88 -2.32 10.09
N PRO A 22 -0.21 -3.09 9.94
CA PRO A 22 -0.56 -3.72 8.68
C PRO A 22 -0.68 -2.69 7.55
N LEU A 23 -0.24 -3.05 6.33
CA LEU A 23 -0.34 -2.17 5.15
C LEU A 23 -1.77 -1.65 4.94
N ARG A 24 -2.78 -2.50 5.16
CA ARG A 24 -4.20 -2.12 5.07
C ARG A 24 -4.56 -0.92 5.95
N HIS A 25 -3.97 -0.80 7.14
CA HIS A 25 -4.23 0.31 8.06
C HIS A 25 -3.60 1.61 7.56
N SER A 26 -2.41 1.52 6.97
CA SER A 26 -1.75 2.68 6.36
C SER A 26 -2.51 3.19 5.15
N VAL A 27 -3.03 2.28 4.31
CA VAL A 27 -3.87 2.64 3.15
C VAL A 27 -5.18 3.27 3.61
N GLN A 28 -5.84 2.69 4.62
CA GLN A 28 -7.08 3.25 5.19
C GLN A 28 -6.88 4.68 5.69
N LYS A 29 -5.87 4.91 6.53
CA LYS A 29 -5.54 6.26 7.03
C LYS A 29 -5.25 7.24 5.90
N ALA A 30 -4.48 6.83 4.89
CA ALA A 30 -4.19 7.71 3.76
C ALA A 30 -5.45 8.12 2.98
N LEU A 31 -6.41 7.19 2.81
CA LEU A 31 -7.68 7.45 2.13
C LEU A 31 -8.61 8.33 2.97
N GLU A 32 -8.71 8.10 4.29
CA GLU A 32 -9.48 8.96 5.21
C GLU A 32 -9.00 10.41 5.10
N HIS A 33 -7.68 10.63 5.22
CA HIS A 33 -7.08 11.96 5.07
C HIS A 33 -7.30 12.56 3.66
N PHE A 34 -7.30 11.73 2.61
CA PHE A 34 -7.58 12.19 1.25
C PHE A 34 -9.02 12.70 1.12
N PHE A 35 -10.00 11.96 1.64
CA PHE A 35 -11.41 12.35 1.56
C PHE A 35 -11.74 13.55 2.45
N GLU A 36 -11.12 13.68 3.62
CA GLU A 36 -11.24 14.89 4.46
C GLU A 36 -10.80 16.16 3.71
N LYS A 37 -9.74 16.05 2.89
CA LYS A 37 -9.22 17.17 2.10
C LYS A 37 -10.00 17.43 0.81
N LEU A 38 -10.73 16.44 0.31
CA LEU A 38 -11.42 16.52 -0.97
C LEU A 38 -12.61 17.49 -0.96
N GLY A 39 -13.24 17.68 0.22
CA GLY A 39 -14.40 18.56 0.37
C GLY A 39 -15.58 18.14 -0.51
N SER A 40 -16.11 19.06 -1.31
CA SER A 40 -17.24 18.83 -2.23
C SER A 40 -16.84 18.44 -3.66
N THR A 41 -15.55 18.20 -3.92
CA THR A 41 -15.06 17.92 -5.27
C THR A 41 -15.28 16.46 -5.66
N THR A 42 -15.89 16.22 -6.83
CA THR A 42 -16.05 14.86 -7.36
C THR A 42 -14.73 14.33 -7.92
N VAL A 43 -14.23 13.22 -7.35
CA VAL A 43 -13.05 12.50 -7.89
C VAL A 43 -13.49 11.47 -8.91
N LYS A 44 -12.74 11.37 -10.02
CA LYS A 44 -12.86 10.30 -11.02
C LYS A 44 -11.60 9.45 -11.00
N ASN A 45 -11.74 8.17 -11.32
CA ASN A 45 -10.63 7.22 -11.47
C ASN A 45 -9.79 6.98 -10.19
N LEU A 46 -10.36 7.19 -8.99
CA LEU A 46 -9.63 6.99 -7.72
C LEU A 46 -9.01 5.60 -7.60
N TYR A 47 -9.70 4.56 -8.06
CA TYR A 47 -9.19 3.19 -8.06
C TYR A 47 -7.85 3.07 -8.81
N GLU A 48 -7.76 3.62 -10.03
CA GLU A 48 -6.52 3.58 -10.83
C GLU A 48 -5.42 4.43 -10.18
N THR A 49 -5.78 5.59 -9.61
CA THR A 49 -4.83 6.45 -8.87
C THR A 49 -4.23 5.69 -7.70
N VAL A 50 -5.06 5.09 -6.85
CA VAL A 50 -4.62 4.33 -5.67
C VAL A 50 -3.80 3.11 -6.09
N LEU A 51 -4.26 2.38 -7.11
CA LEU A 51 -3.53 1.23 -7.63
C LEU A 51 -2.14 1.64 -8.14
N THR A 52 -2.04 2.77 -8.85
CA THR A 52 -0.76 3.30 -9.35
C THR A 52 0.20 3.63 -8.20
N GLU A 53 -0.28 4.32 -7.17
CA GLU A 53 0.48 4.69 -5.97
C GLU A 53 0.98 3.47 -5.18
N ILE A 54 0.25 2.36 -5.19
CA ILE A 54 0.64 1.14 -4.49
C ILE A 54 1.56 0.26 -5.36
N GLU A 55 1.30 0.19 -6.66
CA GLU A 55 2.06 -0.69 -7.55
C GLU A 55 3.51 -0.23 -7.75
N ALA A 56 3.75 1.07 -7.90
CA ALA A 56 5.12 1.59 -8.09
C ALA A 56 6.08 1.20 -6.93
N PRO A 57 5.77 1.45 -5.64
CA PRO A 57 6.64 1.05 -4.53
C PRO A 57 6.75 -0.46 -4.38
N LEU A 58 5.69 -1.22 -4.68
CA LEU A 58 5.73 -2.69 -4.68
C LEU A 58 6.75 -3.21 -5.71
N LEU A 59 6.66 -2.72 -6.96
CA LEU A 59 7.58 -3.10 -8.03
C LEU A 59 9.01 -2.72 -7.70
N HIS A 60 9.22 -1.51 -7.17
CA HIS A 60 10.55 -1.04 -6.78
C HIS A 60 11.15 -1.91 -5.65
N ALA A 61 10.38 -2.20 -4.61
CA ALA A 61 10.83 -3.00 -3.47
C ALA A 61 11.25 -4.42 -3.91
N VAL A 62 10.48 -5.06 -4.79
CA VAL A 62 10.82 -6.40 -5.29
C VAL A 62 12.00 -6.37 -6.25
N LEU A 63 12.10 -5.38 -7.15
CA LEU A 63 13.30 -5.20 -7.99
C LEU A 63 14.56 -5.02 -7.14
N LYS A 64 14.49 -4.16 -6.12
CA LYS A 64 15.61 -3.96 -5.19
C LYS A 64 15.96 -5.26 -4.46
N HIS A 65 14.96 -5.99 -3.97
CA HIS A 65 15.16 -7.26 -3.27
C HIS A 65 15.83 -8.32 -4.17
N THR A 66 15.51 -8.34 -5.46
CA THR A 66 16.07 -9.30 -6.43
C THR A 66 17.31 -8.79 -7.18
N LYS A 67 17.85 -7.61 -6.81
CA LYS A 67 18.97 -6.95 -7.49
C LYS A 67 18.69 -6.77 -8.98
N ASP A 68 17.51 -6.21 -9.29
CA ASP A 68 16.99 -5.93 -10.63
C ASP A 68 16.77 -7.17 -11.52
N ASN A 69 16.78 -8.37 -10.95
CA ASN A 69 16.48 -9.60 -11.67
C ASN A 69 14.96 -9.71 -11.95
N GLN A 70 14.56 -9.23 -13.13
CA GLN A 70 13.16 -9.17 -13.54
C GLN A 70 12.45 -10.52 -13.56
N SER A 71 13.14 -11.60 -13.93
CA SER A 71 12.54 -12.95 -13.95
C SER A 71 12.21 -13.41 -12.54
N LYS A 72 13.13 -13.22 -11.58
CA LYS A 72 12.89 -13.53 -10.17
C LYS A 72 11.80 -12.62 -9.57
N SER A 73 11.80 -11.34 -9.90
CA SER A 73 10.76 -10.40 -9.43
C SER A 73 9.36 -10.80 -9.90
N ALA A 74 9.22 -11.18 -11.17
CA ALA A 74 7.94 -11.63 -11.72
C ALA A 74 7.43 -12.89 -11.01
N ILE A 75 8.33 -13.84 -10.68
CA ILE A 75 7.98 -15.04 -9.90
C ILE A 75 7.52 -14.67 -8.49
N ILE A 76 8.26 -13.80 -7.78
CA ILE A 76 7.88 -13.34 -6.42
C ILE A 76 6.51 -12.65 -6.43
N LEU A 77 6.23 -11.84 -7.43
CA LEU A 77 4.97 -11.13 -7.58
C LEU A 77 3.83 -12.01 -8.13
N GLY A 78 4.11 -13.26 -8.53
CA GLY A 78 3.12 -14.15 -9.15
C GLY A 78 2.63 -13.66 -10.52
N LEU A 79 3.46 -12.90 -11.25
CA LEU A 79 3.11 -12.30 -12.53
C LEU A 79 3.77 -13.04 -13.70
N SER A 80 3.04 -13.14 -14.82
CA SER A 80 3.68 -13.50 -16.08
C SER A 80 4.78 -12.49 -16.44
N ARG A 81 5.84 -12.93 -17.11
CA ARG A 81 6.92 -12.04 -17.58
C ARG A 81 6.40 -10.91 -18.46
N GLY A 82 5.38 -11.19 -19.30
CA GLY A 82 4.75 -10.18 -20.15
C GLY A 82 4.03 -9.10 -19.33
N THR A 83 3.23 -9.52 -18.36
CA THR A 83 2.52 -8.63 -17.43
C THR A 83 3.49 -7.78 -16.62
N PHE A 84 4.52 -8.40 -16.04
CA PHE A 84 5.52 -7.69 -15.24
C PHE A 84 6.24 -6.61 -16.06
N ARG A 85 6.71 -6.94 -17.28
CA ARG A 85 7.34 -5.97 -18.17
C ARG A 85 6.40 -4.83 -18.58
N LYS A 86 5.11 -5.09 -18.78
CA LYS A 86 4.12 -4.04 -19.07
C LYS A 86 4.02 -3.07 -17.88
N LYS A 87 3.93 -3.59 -16.66
CA LYS A 87 3.92 -2.78 -15.43
C LYS A 87 5.20 -1.95 -15.26
N LEU A 88 6.38 -2.54 -15.49
CA LEU A 88 7.64 -1.79 -15.43
C LEU A 88 7.70 -0.61 -16.41
N LYS A 89 7.10 -0.75 -17.61
CA LYS A 89 6.99 0.37 -18.57
C LYS A 89 6.00 1.43 -18.09
N GLN A 90 4.83 1.01 -17.61
CA GLN A 90 3.77 1.90 -17.12
C GLN A 90 4.29 2.80 -16.00
N HIS A 91 5.10 2.24 -15.10
CA HIS A 91 5.68 2.95 -13.96
C HIS A 91 7.08 3.55 -14.23
N GLY A 92 7.54 3.56 -15.48
CA GLY A 92 8.78 4.25 -15.87
C GLY A 92 10.10 3.57 -15.49
N PHE A 93 10.08 2.34 -14.95
CA PHE A 93 11.29 1.59 -14.60
C PHE A 93 12.10 1.12 -15.81
N ILE A 94 11.46 0.96 -16.98
CA ILE A 94 12.14 0.59 -18.23
C ILE A 94 11.61 1.40 -19.41
N LYS A 95 12.50 1.73 -20.34
CA LYS A 95 12.13 2.47 -21.56
C LYS A 95 11.26 1.62 -22.48
N SER A 96 10.22 2.22 -23.05
CA SER A 96 9.59 1.70 -24.27
C SER A 96 10.55 1.90 -25.43
N ARG A 97 10.92 0.82 -26.15
CA ARG A 97 11.64 0.97 -27.42
C ARG A 97 10.76 1.84 -28.35
N LYS A 98 11.31 2.95 -28.84
CA LYS A 98 10.70 3.69 -29.95
C LYS A 98 10.69 2.76 -31.16
N LYS A 99 9.54 2.63 -31.81
CA LYS A 99 9.39 1.97 -33.10
C LYS A 99 9.87 2.91 -34.18
#